data_AF-A0A4V5PMZ5-F1
#
_entry.id   AF-A0A4V5PMZ5-F1
#
_cell.length_a   1.000
_cell.length_b   1.000
_cell.length_c   1.000
_cell.angle_alpha   90.00
_cell.angle_beta   90.00
_cell.angle_gamma   90.00
#
_symmetry.space_group_name_H-M   'P 1'
#
loop_
_entity.id
_entity.type
_entity.pdbx_description
1 polymer ?
#
loop_
_entity_poly.entity_id
_entity_poly.type
_entity_poly.pdbx_seq_one_letter_code
_entity_poly.pdbx_strand_id
1 'polypeptide(L)'
;MDVEDVDRNGWASFRVEPLPVSRAYTLLAQEPSARVDMALWAHKARTFFGVTLEIEQPKAYPNGETPAADAAVMLVQRKGHRAASRVHVVTVPVEEAPEARLCAEAGAAAIGGAGMDVLVQRGLRVWQVSSEVAEGDDPDAPLALAAILASILLAPIVPPGGGTIFGVKGARERLGLA
;
A
#
# COMPACT_ATOMS: atom_id res chain seq x y z
N MET A 1 -5.41 -14.49 5.42
CA MET A 1 -6.55 -13.81 6.05
C MET A 1 -7.75 -14.58 5.60
N ASP A 2 -8.35 -15.31 6.53
CA ASP A 2 -9.54 -16.08 6.22
C ASP A 2 -10.75 -15.15 6.29
N VAL A 3 -11.81 -15.46 5.53
CA VAL A 3 -13.03 -14.63 5.44
C VAL A 3 -13.70 -14.40 6.81
N GLU A 4 -13.34 -15.21 7.81
CA GLU A 4 -13.89 -15.16 9.18
C GLU A 4 -13.28 -14.05 10.06
N ASP A 5 -12.22 -13.37 9.60
CA ASP A 5 -11.47 -12.37 10.38
C ASP A 5 -11.90 -10.91 10.13
N VAL A 6 -13.09 -10.69 9.57
CA VAL A 6 -13.64 -9.35 9.30
C VAL A 6 -15.01 -9.12 9.94
N ASP A 7 -15.29 -7.88 10.32
CA ASP A 7 -16.60 -7.47 10.83
C ASP A 7 -17.63 -7.28 9.71
N ARG A 8 -18.86 -6.86 10.06
CA ARG A 8 -19.94 -6.60 9.10
C ARG A 8 -19.65 -5.49 8.08
N ASN A 9 -18.65 -4.66 8.33
CA ASN A 9 -18.21 -3.59 7.43
C ASN A 9 -17.01 -4.03 6.57
N GLY A 10 -16.53 -5.26 6.73
CA GLY A 10 -15.33 -5.77 6.06
C GLY A 10 -14.03 -5.22 6.68
N TRP A 11 -14.09 -4.68 7.90
CA TRP A 11 -12.91 -4.24 8.65
C TRP A 11 -12.29 -5.41 9.40
N ALA A 12 -10.97 -5.42 9.56
CA ALA A 12 -10.30 -6.43 10.38
C ALA A 12 -10.90 -6.48 11.80
N SER A 13 -11.31 -7.66 12.27
CA SER A 13 -11.84 -7.88 13.63
C SER A 13 -10.75 -8.26 14.64
N PHE A 14 -9.50 -8.36 14.17
CA PHE A 14 -8.31 -8.67 14.96
C PHE A 14 -7.38 -7.46 15.07
N ARG A 15 -6.38 -7.56 15.96
CA ARG A 15 -5.34 -6.56 16.08
C ARG A 15 -4.43 -6.61 14.85
N VAL A 16 -4.50 -5.58 14.01
CA VAL A 16 -3.66 -5.44 12.83
C VAL A 16 -2.27 -5.00 13.27
N GLU A 17 -1.27 -5.86 13.08
CA GLU A 17 0.13 -5.52 13.29
C GLU A 17 0.75 -4.99 11.99
N PRO A 18 1.67 -3.99 12.07
CA PRO A 18 2.49 -3.62 10.93
C PRO A 18 3.25 -4.82 10.37
N LEU A 19 3.42 -4.86 9.05
CA LEU A 19 4.27 -5.86 8.41
C LEU A 19 5.74 -5.55 8.69
N PRO A 20 6.62 -6.58 8.79
CA PRO A 20 8.05 -6.37 8.85
C PRO A 20 8.52 -5.51 7.66
N VAL A 21 9.29 -4.45 7.92
CA VAL A 21 9.76 -3.53 6.87
C VAL A 21 10.60 -4.24 5.80
N SER A 22 11.20 -5.39 6.12
CA SER A 22 11.93 -6.25 5.18
C SER A 22 11.04 -6.99 4.17
N ARG A 23 9.73 -7.03 4.40
CA ARG A 23 8.74 -7.78 3.61
C ARG A 23 7.58 -6.92 3.11
N ALA A 24 7.73 -5.60 3.12
CA ALA A 24 6.68 -4.70 2.69
C ALA A 24 7.20 -3.46 1.98
N TYR A 25 6.52 -3.10 0.89
CA TYR A 25 6.57 -1.74 0.37
C TYR A 25 5.82 -0.84 1.34
N THR A 26 6.51 0.13 1.93
CA THR A 26 5.94 1.02 2.94
C THR A 26 5.65 2.39 2.34
N LEU A 27 4.46 2.93 2.60
CA LEU A 27 4.03 4.25 2.18
C LEU A 27 3.61 5.08 3.39
N LEU A 28 4.11 6.31 3.49
CA LEU A 28 3.72 7.25 4.53
C LEU A 28 2.76 8.29 3.96
N ALA A 29 1.48 8.15 4.28
CA ALA A 29 0.41 9.02 3.82
C ALA A 29 0.17 10.16 4.81
N GLN A 30 -0.08 11.36 4.30
CA GLN A 30 -0.51 12.50 5.12
C GLN A 30 -1.99 12.39 5.52
N GLU A 31 -2.80 11.67 4.73
CA GLU A 31 -4.19 11.39 5.05
C GLU A 31 -4.28 10.39 6.22
N PRO A 32 -4.86 10.78 7.38
CA PRO A 32 -4.94 9.91 8.55
C PRO A 32 -6.04 8.85 8.44
N SER A 33 -6.89 8.88 7.41
CA SER A 33 -7.97 7.91 7.22
C SER A 33 -7.48 6.55 6.72
N ALA A 34 -8.04 5.46 7.27
CA ALA A 34 -7.86 4.09 6.77
C ALA A 34 -8.83 3.72 5.62
N ARG A 35 -9.50 4.71 5.03
CA ARG A 35 -10.54 4.48 4.01
C ARG A 35 -9.97 3.92 2.72
N VAL A 36 -10.62 2.87 2.22
CA VAL A 36 -10.40 2.29 0.90
C VAL A 36 -11.54 2.71 -0.03
N ASP A 37 -11.28 3.70 -0.89
CA ASP A 37 -12.21 4.07 -1.96
C ASP A 37 -11.94 3.23 -3.21
N MET A 38 -12.54 2.05 -3.26
CA MET A 38 -12.31 1.10 -4.35
C MET A 38 -12.68 1.65 -5.73
N ALA A 39 -13.66 2.54 -5.83
CA ALA A 39 -14.03 3.13 -7.11
C ALA A 39 -12.91 4.04 -7.63
N LEU A 40 -12.38 4.91 -6.77
CA LEU A 40 -11.24 5.76 -7.08
C LEU A 40 -9.97 4.93 -7.37
N TRP A 41 -9.69 3.93 -6.53
CA TRP A 41 -8.49 3.10 -6.64
C TRP A 41 -8.49 2.28 -7.92
N ALA A 42 -9.60 1.62 -8.24
CA ALA A 42 -9.75 0.85 -9.47
C ALA A 42 -9.70 1.75 -10.72
N HIS A 43 -10.25 2.96 -10.65
CA HIS A 43 -10.13 3.93 -11.73
C HIS A 43 -8.66 4.34 -11.97
N LYS A 44 -7.91 4.69 -10.90
CA LYS A 44 -6.49 5.05 -11.00
C LYS A 44 -5.64 3.88 -11.52
N ALA A 45 -5.88 2.67 -11.02
CA ALA A 45 -5.21 1.45 -11.44
C ALA A 45 -5.36 1.21 -12.95
N ARG A 46 -6.59 1.28 -13.47
CA ARG A 46 -6.84 1.09 -14.90
C ARG A 46 -6.25 2.21 -15.76
N THR A 47 -6.54 3.46 -15.41
CA THR A 47 -6.18 4.63 -16.24
C THR A 47 -4.67 4.84 -16.32
N PHE A 48 -3.96 4.70 -15.20
CA PHE A 48 -2.53 5.04 -15.16
C PHE A 48 -1.62 3.82 -15.25
N PHE A 49 -2.06 2.65 -14.78
CA PHE A 49 -1.18 1.47 -14.67
C PHE A 49 -1.62 0.30 -15.55
N GLY A 50 -2.77 0.37 -16.22
CA GLY A 50 -3.30 -0.75 -17.01
C GLY A 50 -3.60 -1.99 -16.15
N VAL A 51 -3.97 -1.77 -14.89
CA VAL A 51 -4.21 -2.81 -13.89
C VAL A 51 -5.70 -2.86 -13.53
N THR A 52 -6.28 -4.06 -13.53
CA THR A 52 -7.56 -4.28 -12.86
C THR A 52 -7.29 -4.53 -11.38
N LEU A 53 -7.90 -3.71 -10.53
CA LEU A 53 -7.72 -3.75 -9.09
C LEU A 53 -9.08 -3.94 -8.42
N GLU A 54 -9.17 -4.97 -7.60
CA GLU A 54 -10.35 -5.29 -6.79
C GLU A 54 -9.91 -5.55 -5.34
N ILE A 55 -10.87 -5.52 -4.42
CA ILE A 55 -10.67 -5.91 -3.03
C ILE A 55 -11.46 -7.19 -2.80
N GLU A 56 -10.86 -8.15 -2.12
CA GLU A 56 -11.52 -9.43 -1.90
C GLU A 56 -12.75 -9.28 -0.99
N GLN A 57 -12.59 -8.56 0.13
CA GLN A 57 -13.69 -8.22 1.03
C GLN A 57 -14.06 -6.73 0.86
N PRO A 58 -15.24 -6.41 0.32
CA PRO A 58 -15.70 -5.03 0.21
C PRO A 58 -15.74 -4.33 1.57
N LYS A 59 -15.25 -3.08 1.62
CA LYS A 59 -15.24 -2.26 2.84
C LYS A 59 -16.35 -1.22 2.82
N ALA A 60 -17.08 -1.14 3.92
CA ALA A 60 -18.12 -0.13 4.16
C ALA A 60 -17.65 0.89 5.20
N TYR A 61 -18.07 2.14 5.06
CA TYR A 61 -17.69 3.24 5.96
C TYR A 61 -18.95 4.01 6.38
N PRO A 62 -19.83 3.40 7.20
CA PRO A 62 -21.07 4.03 7.63
C PRO A 62 -20.76 5.35 8.35
N ASN A 63 -21.51 6.41 8.03
CA ASN A 63 -21.32 7.75 8.59
C ASN A 63 -19.90 8.34 8.39
N GLY A 64 -19.10 7.79 7.48
CA GLY A 64 -17.72 8.22 7.24
C GLY A 64 -16.71 7.73 8.28
N GLU A 65 -17.11 6.86 9.22
CA GLU A 65 -16.21 6.26 10.20
C GLU A 65 -15.18 5.37 9.51
N THR A 66 -13.96 5.33 10.05
CA THR A 66 -12.90 4.42 9.61
C THR A 66 -12.24 3.76 10.80
N PRO A 67 -11.80 2.50 10.68
CA PRO A 67 -11.08 1.83 11.75
C PRO A 67 -9.72 2.49 11.99
N ALA A 68 -9.19 2.39 13.21
CA ALA A 68 -7.87 2.93 13.55
C ALA A 68 -6.75 2.23 12.75
N ALA A 69 -6.86 0.91 12.60
CA ALA A 69 -6.00 0.07 11.78
C ALA A 69 -6.87 -0.91 10.99
N ASP A 70 -6.42 -1.33 9.81
CA ASP A 70 -7.18 -2.23 8.96
C ASP A 70 -6.25 -3.09 8.08
N ALA A 71 -6.79 -4.20 7.61
CA ALA A 71 -6.10 -5.10 6.70
C ALA A 71 -7.02 -5.48 5.54
N ALA A 72 -6.42 -5.75 4.37
CA ALA A 72 -7.15 -6.08 3.16
C ALA A 72 -6.34 -7.04 2.27
N VAL A 73 -7.05 -7.89 1.55
CA VAL A 73 -6.49 -8.61 0.40
C VAL A 73 -6.93 -7.91 -0.87
N MET A 74 -5.94 -7.46 -1.64
CA MET A 74 -6.14 -6.81 -2.93
C MET A 74 -5.92 -7.84 -4.03
N LEU A 75 -6.84 -7.87 -5.00
CA LEU A 75 -6.73 -8.68 -6.21
C LEU A 75 -6.16 -7.79 -7.31
N VAL A 76 -4.94 -8.11 -7.75
CA VAL A 76 -4.17 -7.32 -8.71
C VAL A 76 -4.03 -8.11 -9.99
N GLN A 77 -4.67 -7.67 -11.07
CA GLN A 77 -4.58 -8.29 -12.38
C GLN A 77 -3.89 -7.34 -13.36
N ARG A 78 -2.62 -7.63 -13.68
CA ARG A 78 -1.86 -6.93 -14.73
C ARG A 78 -2.05 -7.59 -16.08
N LYS A 79 -1.87 -6.81 -17.15
CA LYS A 79 -1.89 -7.31 -18.53
C LYS A 79 -0.76 -8.33 -18.74
N GLY A 80 -1.07 -9.46 -19.38
CA GLY A 80 -0.10 -10.51 -19.69
C GLY A 80 -0.03 -11.65 -18.67
N HIS A 81 -0.64 -11.46 -17.50
CA HIS A 81 -0.76 -12.49 -16.45
C HIS A 81 -2.11 -13.21 -16.55
N ARG A 82 -2.14 -14.50 -16.20
CA ARG A 82 -3.33 -15.34 -16.41
C ARG A 82 -4.33 -15.27 -15.25
N ALA A 83 -3.83 -15.01 -14.04
CA ALA A 83 -4.62 -14.98 -12.83
C ALA A 83 -4.34 -13.70 -12.03
N ALA A 84 -5.34 -13.26 -11.27
CA ALA A 84 -5.17 -12.13 -10.37
C ALA A 84 -4.25 -12.55 -9.22
N SER A 85 -3.30 -11.69 -8.89
CA SER A 85 -2.42 -11.90 -7.74
C SER A 85 -3.07 -11.36 -6.47
N ARG A 86 -3.08 -12.18 -5.41
CA ARG A 86 -3.55 -11.81 -4.08
C ARG A 86 -2.41 -11.15 -3.31
N VAL A 87 -2.57 -9.87 -2.99
CA VAL A 87 -1.57 -9.09 -2.29
C VAL A 87 -2.17 -8.54 -0.98
N HIS A 88 -1.51 -8.84 0.14
CA HIS A 88 -1.93 -8.37 1.45
C HIS A 88 -1.51 -6.91 1.67
N VAL A 89 -2.41 -6.11 2.21
CA VAL A 89 -2.17 -4.71 2.59
C VAL A 89 -2.61 -4.50 4.03
N VAL A 90 -1.79 -3.81 4.82
CA VAL A 90 -2.17 -3.32 6.15
C VAL A 90 -2.04 -1.81 6.21
N THR A 91 -2.86 -1.19 7.05
CA THR A 91 -2.74 0.22 7.38
C THR A 91 -2.90 0.46 8.87
N VAL A 92 -2.03 1.30 9.42
CA VAL A 92 -1.94 1.61 10.85
C VAL A 92 -1.57 3.09 11.05
N PRO A 93 -1.92 3.72 12.17
CA PRO A 93 -1.39 5.03 12.53
C PRO A 93 0.15 5.00 12.55
N VAL A 94 0.82 6.09 12.17
CA VAL A 94 2.28 6.11 12.03
C VAL A 94 3.00 5.79 13.35
N GLU A 95 2.41 6.18 14.48
CA GLU A 95 2.90 5.92 15.84
C GLU A 95 2.90 4.43 16.20
N GLU A 96 2.08 3.61 15.54
CA GLU A 96 2.04 2.16 15.74
C GLU A 96 3.09 1.42 14.89
N ALA A 97 3.77 2.13 13.96
CA ALA A 97 4.79 1.56 13.08
C ALA A 97 6.11 2.36 13.11
N PRO A 98 6.78 2.48 14.28
CA PRO A 98 8.00 3.27 14.42
C PRO A 98 9.14 2.77 13.50
N GLU A 99 9.24 1.46 13.26
CA GLU A 99 10.25 0.90 12.35
C GLU A 99 10.03 1.34 10.89
N ALA A 100 8.77 1.37 10.44
CA ALA A 100 8.40 1.85 9.11
C ALA A 100 8.78 3.32 8.94
N ARG A 101 8.56 4.13 9.98
CA ARG A 101 8.96 5.54 10.00
C ARG A 101 10.47 5.73 9.92
N LEU A 102 11.23 5.03 10.77
CA LEU A 102 12.70 5.10 10.77
C LEU A 102 13.30 4.64 9.43
N CYS A 103 12.74 3.57 8.85
CA CYS A 103 13.16 3.06 7.55
C CYS A 103 12.95 4.10 6.42
N ALA A 104 11.81 4.79 6.44
CA ALA A 104 11.50 5.85 5.50
C ALA A 104 12.43 7.07 5.64
N GLU A 105 12.72 7.48 6.88
CA GLU A 105 13.65 8.59 7.17
C GLU A 105 15.06 8.26 6.67
N ALA A 106 15.56 7.07 6.95
CA ALA A 106 16.86 6.61 6.45
C ALA A 106 16.91 6.59 4.91
N GLY A 107 15.85 6.11 4.28
CA GLY A 107 15.76 6.08 2.82
C GLY A 107 15.64 7.46 2.17
N ALA A 108 14.96 8.42 2.82
CA ALA A 108 14.92 9.81 2.38
C ALA A 108 16.29 10.49 2.52
N ALA A 109 17.02 10.22 3.61
CA ALA A 109 18.38 10.70 3.81
C ALA A 109 19.34 10.15 2.75
N ALA A 110 19.18 8.89 2.33
CA ALA A 110 20.02 8.27 1.30
C ALA A 110 19.93 8.95 -0.08
N ILE A 111 18.86 9.72 -0.35
CA ILE A 111 18.71 10.52 -1.57
C ILE A 111 18.94 12.03 -1.34
N GLY A 112 19.49 12.42 -0.19
CA GLY A 112 19.76 13.81 0.16
C GLY A 112 18.50 14.64 0.44
N GLY A 113 17.38 14.02 0.81
CA GLY A 113 16.16 14.73 1.20
C GLY A 113 15.51 15.51 0.05
N ALA A 114 15.42 14.92 -1.15
CA ALA A 114 14.87 15.55 -2.36
C ALA A 114 13.34 15.81 -2.31
N GLY A 115 12.86 16.52 -1.29
CA GLY A 115 11.45 16.77 -0.98
C GLY A 115 10.71 15.58 -0.36
N MET A 116 11.29 14.39 -0.41
CA MET A 116 10.69 13.17 0.16
C MET A 116 10.80 13.14 1.69
N ASP A 117 11.83 13.76 2.25
CA ASP A 117 12.00 13.98 3.69
C ASP A 117 10.81 14.73 4.29
N VAL A 118 10.32 15.78 3.60
CA VAL A 118 9.13 16.53 4.02
C VAL A 118 7.87 15.65 3.98
N LEU A 119 7.73 14.81 2.95
CA LEU A 119 6.59 13.88 2.85
C LEU A 119 6.63 12.83 3.95
N VAL A 120 7.81 12.24 4.20
CA VAL A 120 8.03 11.30 5.30
C VAL A 120 7.67 11.99 6.60
N GLN A 121 8.19 13.19 6.87
CA GLN A 121 7.97 13.93 8.11
C GLN A 121 6.49 14.15 8.44
N ARG A 122 5.69 14.49 7.41
CA ARG A 122 4.25 14.78 7.53
C ARG A 122 3.37 13.54 7.51
N GLY A 123 3.91 12.34 7.29
CA GLY A 123 3.13 11.11 7.28
C GLY A 123 2.44 10.87 8.62
N LEU A 124 1.11 10.72 8.58
CA LEU A 124 0.25 10.42 9.74
C LEU A 124 -0.17 8.96 9.77
N ARG A 125 -0.13 8.28 8.62
CA ARG A 125 -0.56 6.88 8.47
C ARG A 125 0.42 6.10 7.64
N VAL A 126 0.67 4.86 8.06
CA VAL A 126 1.47 3.91 7.32
C VAL A 126 0.54 2.98 6.55
N TRP A 127 0.83 2.81 5.27
CA TRP A 127 0.26 1.75 4.43
C TRP A 127 1.40 0.82 4.03
N GLN A 128 1.23 -0.47 4.24
CA GLN A 128 2.23 -1.47 3.89
C GLN A 128 1.62 -2.50 2.95
N VAL A 129 2.24 -2.66 1.79
CA VAL A 129 1.90 -3.68 0.80
C VAL A 129 2.92 -4.81 0.93
N SER A 130 2.45 -6.02 1.26
CA SER A 130 3.30 -7.22 1.30
C SER A 130 4.10 -7.35 0.01
N SER A 131 5.41 -7.60 0.12
CA SER A 131 6.26 -7.92 -1.02
C SER A 131 6.07 -9.36 -1.52
N GLU A 132 5.39 -10.19 -0.74
CA GLU A 132 5.02 -11.56 -1.08
C GLU A 132 3.63 -11.59 -1.73
N VAL A 133 3.50 -12.42 -2.76
CA VAL A 133 2.22 -12.74 -3.43
C VAL A 133 1.68 -14.03 -2.81
N ALA A 134 0.49 -13.96 -2.20
CA ALA A 134 -0.11 -15.11 -1.55
C ALA A 134 -0.56 -16.17 -2.56
N GLU A 135 -1.13 -15.73 -3.68
CA GLU A 135 -1.51 -16.56 -4.84
C GLU A 135 -1.40 -15.71 -6.12
N GLY A 136 -1.17 -16.34 -7.27
CA GLY A 136 -1.00 -15.67 -8.56
C GLY A 136 0.39 -15.90 -9.17
N ASP A 137 0.59 -15.43 -10.40
CA ASP A 137 1.82 -15.63 -11.19
C ASP A 137 2.59 -14.32 -11.49
N ASP A 138 2.19 -13.20 -10.89
CA ASP A 138 2.78 -11.88 -11.14
C ASP A 138 3.66 -11.43 -9.96
N PRO A 139 4.99 -11.61 -10.03
CA PRO A 139 5.89 -11.21 -8.95
C PRO A 139 5.95 -9.69 -8.74
N ASP A 140 5.53 -8.89 -9.73
CA ASP A 140 5.53 -7.44 -9.69
C ASP A 140 4.20 -6.85 -9.17
N ALA A 141 3.18 -7.67 -8.94
CA ALA A 141 1.88 -7.23 -8.45
C ALA A 141 1.96 -6.39 -7.15
N PRO A 142 2.80 -6.74 -6.16
CA PRO A 142 3.06 -5.90 -5.00
C PRO A 142 3.56 -4.49 -5.33
N LEU A 143 4.54 -4.38 -6.23
CA LEU A 143 5.11 -3.09 -6.63
C LEU A 143 4.08 -2.27 -7.42
N ALA A 144 3.30 -2.91 -8.28
CA ALA A 144 2.23 -2.25 -9.02
C ALA A 144 1.16 -1.70 -8.08
N LEU A 145 0.75 -2.48 -7.07
CA LEU A 145 -0.18 -2.03 -6.05
C LEU A 145 0.40 -0.87 -5.22
N ALA A 146 1.65 -0.97 -4.77
CA ALA A 146 2.32 0.12 -4.06
C ALA A 146 2.38 1.40 -4.93
N ALA A 147 2.65 1.29 -6.23
CA ALA A 147 2.66 2.42 -7.15
C ALA A 147 1.28 3.08 -7.31
N ILE A 148 0.22 2.26 -7.38
CA ILE A 148 -1.18 2.74 -7.42
C ILE A 148 -1.50 3.50 -6.13
N LEU A 149 -1.24 2.90 -4.97
CA LEU A 149 -1.49 3.52 -3.67
C LEU A 149 -0.68 4.81 -3.50
N ALA A 150 0.60 4.83 -3.88
CA ALA A 150 1.43 6.03 -3.84
C ALA A 150 0.82 7.18 -4.66
N SER A 151 0.22 6.88 -5.81
CA SER A 151 -0.43 7.88 -6.66
C SER A 151 -1.71 8.47 -6.08
N ILE A 152 -2.37 7.73 -5.18
CA ILE A 152 -3.62 8.12 -4.52
C ILE A 152 -3.32 8.86 -3.22
N LEU A 153 -2.44 8.27 -2.41
CA LEU A 153 -2.05 8.76 -1.08
C LEU A 153 -1.03 9.89 -1.15
N LEU A 154 -0.49 10.18 -2.34
CA LEU A 154 0.59 11.16 -2.57
C LEU A 154 1.80 10.88 -1.66
N ALA A 155 2.12 9.60 -1.50
CA ALA A 155 3.11 9.10 -0.56
C ALA A 155 4.39 8.61 -1.27
N PRO A 156 5.58 8.77 -0.67
CA PRO A 156 6.78 8.08 -1.12
C PRO A 156 6.66 6.57 -0.90
N ILE A 157 7.34 5.79 -1.74
CA ILE A 157 7.46 4.34 -1.59
C ILE A 157 8.83 4.03 -1.02
N VAL A 158 8.84 3.35 0.13
CA VAL A 158 10.01 2.72 0.71
C VAL A 158 10.02 1.25 0.29
N PRO A 159 11.07 0.76 -0.39
CA PRO A 159 11.13 -0.65 -0.78
C PRO A 159 11.33 -1.57 0.43
N PRO A 160 11.00 -2.87 0.30
CA PRO A 160 11.25 -3.86 1.34
C PRO A 160 12.73 -3.87 1.74
N GLY A 161 12.99 -3.80 3.04
CA GLY A 161 14.34 -3.74 3.63
C GLY A 161 14.93 -2.34 3.67
N GLY A 162 14.21 -1.33 3.16
CA GLY A 162 14.68 0.05 3.08
C GLY A 162 15.58 0.30 1.87
N GLY A 163 16.35 1.38 1.94
CA GLY A 163 17.20 1.86 0.84
C GLY A 163 16.59 3.07 0.13
N THR A 164 16.97 3.27 -1.13
CA THR A 164 16.56 4.44 -1.92
C THR A 164 15.05 4.47 -2.12
N ILE A 165 14.38 5.43 -1.47
CA ILE A 165 12.94 5.65 -1.66
C ILE A 165 12.66 6.27 -3.02
N PHE A 166 11.45 6.07 -3.53
CA PHE A 166 11.05 6.58 -4.84
C PHE A 166 9.57 6.95 -4.88
N GLY A 167 9.20 7.82 -5.81
CA GLY A 167 7.81 8.13 -6.11
C GLY A 167 7.25 7.25 -7.24
N VAL A 168 6.03 7.56 -7.67
CA VAL A 168 5.31 6.86 -8.74
C VAL A 168 6.13 6.72 -10.02
N LYS A 169 6.88 7.76 -10.44
CA LYS A 169 7.74 7.69 -11.63
C LYS A 169 8.77 6.56 -11.51
N GLY A 170 9.51 6.49 -10.41
CA GLY A 170 10.51 5.45 -10.18
C GLY A 170 9.89 4.06 -10.06
N ALA A 171 8.65 3.94 -9.57
CA ALA A 171 7.93 2.68 -9.56
C ALA A 171 7.55 2.23 -10.98
N ARG A 172 7.07 3.15 -11.82
CA ARG A 172 6.72 2.84 -13.23
C ARG A 172 7.93 2.40 -14.04
N GLU A 173 9.08 3.03 -13.86
CA GLU A 173 10.33 2.64 -14.52
C GLU A 173 10.71 1.19 -14.15
N ARG A 174 10.61 0.82 -12.87
CA ARG A 174 10.86 -0.54 -12.39
C ARG A 174 9.86 -1.57 -12.93
N LEU A 175 8.62 -1.15 -13.16
CA LEU A 175 7.55 -1.99 -13.74
C LEU A 175 7.61 -2.08 -15.27
N GLY A 176 8.55 -1.40 -15.94
CA GLY A 176 8.61 -1.34 -17.40
C GLY A 176 7.44 -0.58 -18.04
N LEU A 177 6.84 0.38 -17.32
CA LEU A 177 5.69 1.19 -17.76
C LEU A 177 6.07 2.62 -18.17
N ALA A 178 7.36 2.87 -18.41
CA ALA A 178 7.91 4.16 -18.80
C ALA A 178 7.64 4.48 -20.28
#